data_AF-A0A353GKR0-F1
#
_entry.id   AF-A0A353GKR0-F1
#
_cell.length_a   1.000
_cell.length_b   1.000
_cell.length_c   1.000
_cell.angle_alpha   90.00
_cell.angle_beta   90.00
_cell.angle_gamma   90.00
#
_symmetry.space_group_name_H-M   'P 1'
#
loop_
_entity.id
_entity.type
_entity.pdbx_description
1 polymer ?
#
loop_
_entity_poly.entity_id
_entity_poly.type
_entity_poly.pdbx_seq_one_letter_code
_entity_poly.pdbx_strand_id
1 'polypeptide(L)'
;MALKPSLMSTTLWDFPSQQYGDEKQGDKNYKGATPSFIIWNLLQRYTKPHDLVVDPMCGSGTTIDVAHDLKRRVMGFDVNPTRPDIIQSDARKIPLETATADFVFIDPPYSTHIDYSDDPRCIGKLTAQTDEYYKAME
;
A
#
# COMPACT_ATOMS: atom_id res chain seq x y z
N MET A 1 18.81 -10.60 15.44
CA MET A 1 17.45 -10.03 15.34
C MET A 1 17.62 -8.59 14.90
N ALA A 2 17.15 -8.26 13.70
CA ALA A 2 17.07 -6.88 13.26
C ALA A 2 16.34 -6.03 14.32
N LEU A 3 16.88 -4.85 14.62
CA LEU A 3 16.24 -3.90 15.53
C LEU A 3 14.91 -3.47 14.91
N LYS A 4 13.81 -3.72 15.63
CA LYS A 4 12.50 -3.18 15.27
C LYS A 4 12.57 -1.65 15.34
N PRO A 5 11.98 -0.93 14.37
CA PRO A 5 12.02 0.53 14.36
C PRO A 5 11.31 1.12 15.60
N SER A 6 11.65 2.37 15.92
CA SER A 6 10.96 3.16 16.95
C SER A 6 9.84 4.00 16.33
N LEU A 7 8.82 4.31 17.12
CA LEU A 7 7.70 5.15 16.69
C LEU A 7 8.15 6.59 16.40
N MET A 8 7.96 7.05 15.17
CA MET A 8 8.29 8.41 14.75
C MET A 8 7.13 9.35 15.11
N SER A 9 7.27 10.10 16.20
CA SER A 9 6.22 10.93 16.82
C SER A 9 6.01 12.32 16.24
N THR A 10 6.95 12.81 15.43
CA THR A 10 6.88 14.12 14.79
C THR A 10 6.15 14.04 13.44
N THR A 11 5.96 15.19 12.79
CA THR A 11 5.36 15.30 11.45
C THR A 11 6.39 15.19 10.31
N LEU A 12 7.68 15.12 10.63
CA LEU A 12 8.77 14.88 9.68
C LEU A 12 9.35 13.50 9.96
N TRP A 13 9.20 12.59 9.00
CA TRP A 13 9.78 11.25 9.09
C TRP A 13 10.96 11.14 8.14
N ASP A 14 12.12 10.82 8.71
CA ASP A 14 13.35 10.56 7.99
C ASP A 14 13.80 9.13 8.31
N PHE A 15 14.01 8.33 7.28
CA PHE A 15 14.28 6.90 7.41
C PHE A 15 15.63 6.57 6.76
N PRO A 16 16.45 5.70 7.38
CA PRO A 16 17.78 5.38 6.87
C PRO A 16 17.74 4.53 5.58
N SER A 17 16.59 3.95 5.24
CA SER A 17 16.40 3.00 4.14
C SER A 17 14.91 2.90 3.78
N GLN A 18 14.63 2.23 2.64
CA GLN A 18 13.26 1.96 2.21
C GLN A 18 12.56 0.89 3.07
N GLN A 19 13.33 -0.05 3.66
CA GLN A 19 12.83 -1.14 4.48
C GLN A 19 13.52 -1.21 5.85
N TYR A 20 12.85 -1.75 6.85
CA TYR A 20 13.43 -1.98 8.17
C TYR A 20 13.84 -3.44 8.34
N GLY A 21 14.94 -3.66 9.05
CA GLY A 21 15.52 -4.98 9.24
C GLY A 21 16.01 -5.62 7.95
N ASP A 22 16.26 -6.93 8.03
CA ASP A 22 16.96 -7.69 6.99
C ASP A 22 16.00 -8.40 6.02
N GLU A 23 14.72 -8.51 6.39
CA GLU A 23 13.68 -9.16 5.59
C GLU A 23 13.21 -8.25 4.46
N LYS A 24 12.84 -8.84 3.32
CA LYS A 24 12.30 -8.11 2.17
C LYS A 24 10.86 -7.64 2.48
N GLN A 25 10.57 -6.37 2.22
CA GLN A 25 9.25 -5.76 2.40
C GLN A 25 8.86 -5.04 1.11
N GLY A 26 7.93 -5.62 0.35
CA GLY A 26 7.65 -5.23 -1.03
C GLY A 26 8.85 -5.48 -1.96
N ASP A 27 8.87 -4.85 -3.12
CA ASP A 27 10.03 -4.87 -4.03
C ASP A 27 10.65 -3.47 -4.14
N LYS A 28 11.92 -3.35 -3.76
CA LYS A 28 12.70 -2.11 -3.87
C LYS A 28 12.78 -1.55 -5.29
N ASN A 29 12.62 -2.40 -6.30
CA ASN A 29 12.66 -2.00 -7.71
C ASN A 29 11.26 -1.65 -8.25
N TYR A 30 10.21 -1.83 -7.47
CA TYR A 30 8.86 -1.44 -7.89
C TYR A 30 8.74 0.09 -7.86
N LYS A 31 8.29 0.66 -8.98
CA LYS A 31 8.20 2.11 -9.13
C LYS A 31 7.12 2.66 -8.22
N GLY A 32 7.46 3.67 -7.42
CA GLY A 32 6.53 4.22 -6.43
C GLY A 32 6.31 3.32 -5.21
N ALA A 33 7.18 2.35 -4.94
CA ALA A 33 7.07 1.53 -3.74
C ALA A 33 7.17 2.37 -2.46
N THR A 34 6.10 2.37 -1.67
CA THR A 34 6.06 3.05 -0.36
C THR A 34 7.10 2.46 0.59
N PRO A 35 7.94 3.28 1.26
CA PRO A 35 8.85 2.80 2.31
C PRO A 35 8.10 2.10 3.45
N SER A 36 8.60 0.94 3.89
CA SER A 36 7.91 0.12 4.90
C SER A 36 7.78 0.79 6.26
N PHE A 37 8.70 1.71 6.58
CA PHE A 37 8.63 2.52 7.80
C PHE A 37 7.37 3.40 7.87
N ILE A 38 6.86 3.90 6.73
CA ILE A 38 5.61 4.67 6.67
C ILE A 38 4.45 3.79 7.13
N ILE A 39 4.32 2.62 6.51
CA ILE A 39 3.27 1.65 6.86
C ILE A 39 3.39 1.24 8.32
N TRP A 40 4.60 0.92 8.78
CA TRP A 40 4.82 0.48 10.15
C TRP A 40 4.42 1.55 11.15
N ASN A 41 4.78 2.81 10.90
CA ASN A 41 4.44 3.92 11.79
C ASN A 41 2.92 4.16 11.83
N LEU A 42 2.22 4.03 10.70
CA LEU A 42 0.76 4.14 10.62
C LEU A 42 0.06 2.98 11.34
N LEU A 43 0.43 1.74 11.05
CA LEU A 43 -0.21 0.57 11.65
C LEU A 43 0.03 0.50 13.16
N GLN A 44 1.21 0.90 13.64
CA GLN A 44 1.48 0.97 15.08
C GLN A 44 0.63 2.02 15.82
N ARG A 45 0.15 3.06 15.12
CA ARG A 45 -0.69 4.12 15.71
C ARG A 45 -2.16 3.79 15.71
N TYR A 46 -2.63 3.20 14.61
CA TYR A 46 -4.05 3.16 14.30
C TYR A 46 -4.65 1.76 14.29
N THR A 47 -3.84 0.73 14.56
CA THR A 47 -4.32 -0.66 14.58
C THR A 47 -3.75 -1.43 15.76
N LYS A 48 -4.39 -2.55 16.09
CA LYS A 48 -3.97 -3.56 17.04
C LYS A 48 -3.68 -4.88 16.31
N PRO A 49 -2.97 -5.83 16.94
CA PRO A 49 -2.91 -7.19 16.43
C PRO A 49 -4.31 -7.73 16.13
N HIS A 50 -4.44 -8.48 15.03
CA HIS A 50 -5.68 -9.05 14.48
C HIS A 50 -6.65 -8.10 13.77
N ASP A 51 -6.46 -6.78 13.86
CA ASP A 51 -7.18 -5.82 13.02
C ASP A 51 -6.91 -6.10 11.53
N LEU A 52 -7.92 -5.85 10.68
CA LEU A 52 -7.84 -5.99 9.24
C LEU A 52 -7.38 -4.70 8.59
N VAL A 53 -6.20 -4.77 7.97
CA VAL A 53 -5.64 -3.75 7.09
C VAL A 53 -6.04 -4.06 5.65
N VAL A 54 -6.54 -3.07 4.93
CA VAL A 54 -6.85 -3.19 3.49
C VAL A 54 -5.98 -2.22 2.71
N ASP A 55 -5.42 -2.71 1.61
CA ASP A 55 -4.69 -1.89 0.64
C ASP A 55 -5.24 -2.16 -0.76
N PRO A 56 -6.01 -1.24 -1.36
CA PRO A 56 -6.66 -1.45 -2.64
C PRO A 56 -5.78 -1.15 -3.86
N MET A 57 -4.54 -0.67 -3.65
CA MET A 57 -3.56 -0.33 -4.70
C MET A 57 -2.18 -0.84 -4.26
N CYS A 58 -2.13 -2.13 -3.97
CA CYS A 58 -1.10 -2.75 -3.15
C CYS A 58 0.29 -2.81 -3.80
N GLY A 59 0.36 -2.63 -5.14
CA GLY A 59 1.59 -2.56 -5.88
C GLY A 59 2.48 -3.78 -5.63
N SER A 60 3.65 -3.56 -5.01
CA SER A 60 4.58 -4.66 -4.68
C SER A 60 4.30 -5.41 -3.37
N GLY A 61 3.33 -4.95 -2.57
CA GLY A 61 2.88 -5.63 -1.36
C GLY A 61 3.56 -5.21 -0.06
N THR A 62 4.17 -4.02 0.02
CA THR A 62 4.78 -3.52 1.28
C THR A 62 3.79 -3.56 2.44
N THR A 63 2.52 -3.20 2.21
CA THR A 63 1.48 -3.23 3.25
C THR A 63 1.23 -4.63 3.80
N ILE A 64 1.26 -5.65 2.94
CA ILE A 64 1.08 -7.05 3.33
C ILE A 64 2.20 -7.49 4.28
N ASP A 65 3.45 -7.22 3.90
CA ASP A 65 4.61 -7.68 4.65
C ASP A 65 4.66 -7.01 6.04
N VAL A 66 4.44 -5.69 6.10
CA VAL A 66 4.41 -4.95 7.36
C VAL A 66 3.22 -5.34 8.24
N ALA A 67 2.05 -5.59 7.66
CA ALA A 67 0.90 -6.07 8.42
C ALA A 67 1.18 -7.45 9.06
N HIS A 68 1.83 -8.36 8.33
CA HIS A 68 2.24 -9.65 8.87
C HIS A 68 3.29 -9.54 9.98
N ASP A 69 4.32 -8.70 9.82
CA ASP A 69 5.31 -8.42 10.88
C ASP A 69 4.66 -7.96 12.18
N LEU A 70 3.58 -7.20 12.04
CA LEU A 70 2.80 -6.61 13.11
C LEU A 70 1.64 -7.49 13.58
N LYS A 71 1.46 -8.70 13.04
CA LYS A 71 0.36 -9.63 13.39
C LYS A 71 -1.03 -9.04 13.13
N ARG A 72 -1.18 -8.23 12.08
CA ARG A 72 -2.48 -7.77 11.56
C ARG A 72 -2.98 -8.78 10.53
N ARG A 73 -4.30 -8.81 10.31
CA ARG A 73 -4.87 -9.43 9.11
C ARG A 73 -4.71 -8.42 7.97
N VAL A 74 -4.55 -8.91 6.74
CA VAL A 74 -4.38 -8.02 5.60
C VAL A 74 -5.04 -8.57 4.35
N MET A 75 -5.61 -7.67 3.55
CA MET A 75 -6.03 -7.94 2.18
C MET A 75 -5.48 -6.85 1.27
N GLY A 76 -4.56 -7.25 0.38
CA GLY A 76 -4.03 -6.40 -0.66
C GLY A 76 -4.72 -6.68 -2.00
N PHE A 77 -5.09 -5.63 -2.71
CA PHE A 77 -5.67 -5.69 -4.04
C PHE A 77 -4.87 -4.84 -5.01
N ASP A 78 -4.82 -5.26 -6.27
CA ASP A 78 -4.27 -4.45 -7.35
C ASP A 78 -4.89 -4.86 -8.69
N VAL A 79 -4.96 -3.95 -9.67
CA VAL A 79 -5.40 -4.30 -11.02
C VAL A 79 -4.38 -5.17 -11.76
N ASN A 80 -3.11 -5.03 -11.39
CA ASN A 80 -1.97 -5.76 -11.94
C ASN A 80 -1.11 -6.37 -10.81
N PRO A 81 -1.57 -7.45 -10.15
CA PRO A 81 -0.86 -8.08 -9.05
C PRO A 81 0.56 -8.52 -9.43
N THR A 82 1.55 -8.19 -8.61
CA THR A 82 2.95 -8.59 -8.83
C THR A 82 3.36 -9.83 -8.05
N ARG A 83 2.50 -10.34 -7.17
CA ARG A 83 2.72 -11.51 -6.30
C ARG A 83 1.41 -12.28 -6.05
N PRO A 84 1.45 -13.58 -5.76
CA PRO A 84 0.25 -14.44 -5.69
C PRO A 84 -0.77 -14.12 -4.59
N ASP A 85 -0.33 -13.45 -3.53
CA ASP A 85 -1.13 -13.06 -2.36
C ASP A 85 -1.70 -11.63 -2.46
N ILE A 86 -1.49 -10.94 -3.59
CA ILE A 86 -2.26 -9.76 -3.98
C ILE A 86 -3.43 -10.22 -4.84
N ILE A 87 -4.64 -9.83 -4.46
CA ILE A 87 -5.88 -10.21 -5.14
C ILE A 87 -6.10 -9.26 -6.33
N GLN A 88 -6.31 -9.81 -7.52
CA GLN A 88 -6.59 -8.97 -8.68
C GLN A 88 -7.96 -8.29 -8.55
N SER A 89 -7.97 -6.98 -8.36
CA SER A 89 -9.21 -6.19 -8.26
C SER A 89 -8.98 -4.73 -8.60
N ASP A 90 -10.04 -4.09 -9.08
CA ASP A 90 -10.09 -2.64 -9.21
C ASP A 90 -10.46 -2.04 -7.85
N ALA A 91 -9.74 -1.02 -7.39
CA ALA A 91 -10.01 -0.32 -6.13
C ALA A 91 -11.46 0.21 -6.05
N ARG A 92 -12.06 0.55 -7.19
CA ARG A 92 -13.45 1.02 -7.30
C ARG A 92 -14.48 -0.08 -7.05
N LYS A 93 -14.07 -1.36 -7.08
CA LYS A 93 -14.94 -2.55 -6.98
C LYS A 93 -14.26 -3.68 -6.22
N ILE A 94 -13.79 -3.42 -5.01
CA ILE A 94 -13.19 -4.44 -4.16
C ILE A 94 -14.24 -5.46 -3.67
N PRO A 95 -13.93 -6.77 -3.69
CA PRO A 95 -14.85 -7.84 -3.26
C PRO A 95 -14.85 -7.97 -1.73
N LEU A 96 -15.18 -6.90 -1.02
CA LEU A 96 -15.20 -6.84 0.44
C LEU A 96 -16.55 -6.33 0.92
N GLU A 97 -17.08 -6.93 1.99
CA GLU A 97 -18.31 -6.46 2.62
C GLU A 97 -18.10 -5.07 3.25
N THR A 98 -19.18 -4.30 3.35
CA THR A 98 -19.12 -2.98 3.98
C THR A 98 -18.78 -3.09 5.47
N ALA A 99 -18.02 -2.13 5.98
CA ALA A 99 -17.66 -2.00 7.40
C ALA A 99 -16.86 -3.18 7.99
N THR A 100 -16.04 -3.85 7.17
CA THR A 100 -15.16 -4.93 7.65
C THR A 100 -13.71 -4.51 7.90
N ALA A 101 -13.22 -3.47 7.22
CA ALA A 101 -11.84 -3.01 7.35
C ALA A 101 -11.66 -2.16 8.61
N ASP A 102 -10.61 -2.43 9.39
CA ASP A 102 -10.25 -1.63 10.56
C ASP A 102 -9.32 -0.46 10.19
N PHE A 103 -8.53 -0.63 9.12
CA PHE A 103 -7.67 0.42 8.57
C PHE A 103 -7.51 0.24 7.06
N VAL A 104 -7.48 1.35 6.32
CA VAL A 104 -7.20 1.34 4.88
C VAL A 104 -5.98 2.20 4.60
N PHE A 105 -4.97 1.62 3.96
CA PHE A 105 -3.83 2.35 3.41
C PHE A 105 -3.99 2.45 1.90
N ILE A 106 -3.85 3.65 1.33
CA ILE A 106 -3.97 3.86 -0.12
C ILE A 106 -2.84 4.82 -0.55
N ASP A 107 -2.03 4.38 -1.51
CA ASP A 107 -1.03 5.20 -2.21
C ASP A 107 -1.30 5.11 -3.72
N PRO A 108 -2.13 6.03 -4.26
CA PRO A 108 -2.60 5.93 -5.63
C PRO A 108 -1.49 6.26 -6.65
N PRO A 109 -1.58 5.72 -7.88
CA PRO A 109 -0.59 6.01 -8.92
C PRO A 109 -0.60 7.49 -9.28
N TYR A 110 0.60 8.05 -9.49
CA TYR A 110 0.80 9.50 -9.67
C TYR A 110 0.49 9.98 -11.09
N SER A 111 -0.75 9.82 -11.58
CA SER A 111 -1.11 10.17 -12.97
C SER A 111 -0.11 9.52 -13.96
N THR A 112 0.06 10.09 -15.15
CA THR A 112 0.96 9.62 -16.20
C THR A 112 2.46 9.86 -15.95
N HIS A 113 2.90 10.14 -14.70
CA HIS A 113 4.33 10.35 -14.42
C HIS A 113 5.13 9.05 -14.43
N ILE A 114 4.47 7.94 -14.14
CA ILE A 114 5.06 6.62 -14.05
C ILE A 114 4.14 5.64 -14.79
N ASP A 115 4.73 4.74 -15.56
CA ASP A 115 4.03 3.60 -16.12
C ASP A 115 4.02 2.44 -15.11
N TYR A 116 2.82 2.16 -14.58
CA TYR A 116 2.56 1.15 -13.55
C TYR A 116 2.07 -0.19 -14.13
N SER A 117 1.31 -0.17 -15.24
CA SER A 117 0.74 -1.37 -15.85
C SER A 117 0.05 -1.09 -17.19
N ASP A 118 -0.03 -2.10 -18.05
CA ASP A 118 -0.83 -2.05 -19.27
C ASP A 118 -2.35 -2.21 -19.05
N ASP A 119 -2.80 -2.59 -17.85
CA ASP A 119 -4.22 -2.81 -17.55
C ASP A 119 -5.06 -1.54 -17.87
N PRO A 120 -6.15 -1.65 -18.64
CA PRO A 120 -6.96 -0.50 -19.03
C PRO A 120 -7.66 0.18 -17.85
N ARG A 121 -7.79 -0.49 -16.71
CA ARG A 121 -8.39 0.05 -15.49
C ARG A 121 -7.40 0.90 -14.68
N CYS A 122 -6.11 0.82 -14.98
CA CYS A 122 -5.06 1.52 -14.26
C CYS A 122 -5.21 3.04 -14.42
N ILE A 123 -5.53 3.71 -13.31
CA ILE A 123 -5.74 5.17 -13.30
C ILE A 123 -4.43 5.96 -13.45
N GLY A 124 -3.26 5.31 -13.31
CA GLY A 124 -1.96 5.89 -13.67
C GLY A 124 -1.83 6.20 -15.17
N LYS A 125 -2.77 5.74 -16.00
CA LYS A 125 -2.86 6.09 -17.42
C LYS A 125 -3.69 7.36 -17.67
N LEU A 126 -4.38 7.87 -16.65
CA LEU A 126 -5.19 9.09 -16.72
C LEU A 126 -4.33 10.30 -16.33
N THR A 127 -4.50 11.39 -17.07
CA THR A 127 -3.80 12.65 -16.78
C THR A 127 -4.52 13.44 -15.70
N ALA A 128 -3.79 13.83 -14.65
CA ALA A 128 -4.26 14.75 -13.62
C ALA A 128 -4.52 16.17 -14.13
N GLN A 129 -4.26 16.46 -15.41
CA GLN A 129 -4.67 17.73 -16.05
C GLN A 129 -6.16 17.73 -16.44
N THR A 130 -6.84 16.59 -16.32
CA THR A 130 -8.25 16.43 -16.68
C THR A 130 -9.04 15.87 -15.51
N ASP A 131 -10.35 16.13 -15.51
CA ASP A 131 -11.28 15.63 -14.48
C ASP A 131 -11.33 14.10 -14.40
N GLU A 132 -10.96 13.39 -15.47
CA GLU A 132 -11.07 11.92 -15.51
C GLU A 132 -10.26 11.24 -14.42
N TYR A 133 -9.05 11.74 -14.13
CA TYR A 133 -8.21 11.21 -13.06
C TYR A 133 -8.88 11.39 -11.69
N TYR A 134 -9.45 12.56 -11.43
CA TYR A 134 -10.13 12.86 -10.17
C TYR A 134 -11.43 12.09 -10.01
N LYS A 135 -12.24 11.98 -11.07
CA LYS A 135 -13.47 11.17 -11.09
C LYS A 135 -13.20 9.68 -10.88
N ALA A 136 -12.02 9.19 -11.27
CA ALA A 136 -11.65 7.80 -11.02
C ALA A 136 -11.24 7.54 -9.55
N MET A 137 -10.99 8.59 -8.78
CA MET A 137 -10.61 8.55 -7.36
C MET A 137 -11.79 8.81 -6.40
N GLU A 138 -12.94 9.26 -6.92
CA GLU A 138 -14.21 9.44 -6.18
C GLU A 138 -14.98 8.12 -6.05
#